data_AF-A0A7C1FPP7-F1
#
_entry.id   AF-A0A7C1FPP7-F1
#
_cell.length_a   1.000
_cell.length_b   1.000
_cell.length_c   1.000
_cell.angle_alpha   90.00
_cell.angle_beta   90.00
_cell.angle_gamma   90.00
#
_symmetry.space_group_name_H-M   'P 1'
#
loop_
_entity.id
_entity.type
_entity.pdbx_description
1 polymer ?
#
loop_
_entity_poly.entity_id
_entity_poly.type
_entity_poly.pdbx_seq_one_letter_code
_entity_poly.pdbx_strand_id
1 'polypeptide(L)'
;PDRKLFLVPYFMAGHPGCDLDAMTRLAQFLKRTGYRPEQVQDFVPLPMEVATCMYYTGVDPFTGKEVHVARGARERRLQRALLQFFKPENYHLVREALVAAGRQELIGDGPDCLIPATKPAAASKPKPTRSTPVPRRLRPTPRLLD
;
A
#
# COMPACT_ATOMS: atom_id res chain seq x y z
N PRO A 1 -3.94 16.67 -34.44
CA PRO A 1 -3.68 15.28 -34.00
C PRO A 1 -4.22 15.06 -32.58
N ASP A 2 -5.28 14.24 -32.46
CA ASP A 2 -5.89 13.92 -31.17
C ASP A 2 -4.96 13.07 -30.33
N ARG A 3 -4.41 13.66 -29.25
CA ARG A 3 -3.63 12.92 -28.26
C ARG A 3 -4.60 12.17 -27.35
N LYS A 4 -4.39 10.86 -27.21
CA LYS A 4 -5.05 10.06 -26.16
C LYS A 4 -4.49 10.48 -24.81
N LEU A 5 -5.35 11.01 -23.94
CA LEU A 5 -5.04 11.36 -22.56
C LEU A 5 -5.51 10.23 -21.64
N PHE A 6 -4.71 9.91 -20.63
CA PHE A 6 -5.03 8.88 -19.63
C PHE A 6 -4.83 9.45 -18.23
N LEU A 7 -5.68 9.05 -17.29
CA LEU A 7 -5.50 9.35 -15.88
C LEU A 7 -4.57 8.30 -15.26
N VAL A 8 -3.50 8.76 -14.62
CA VAL A 8 -2.64 7.92 -13.77
C VAL A 8 -2.82 8.40 -12.33
N PRO A 9 -3.87 7.94 -11.63
CA PRO A 9 -4.08 8.31 -10.24
C PRO A 9 -3.03 7.67 -9.35
N TYR A 10 -2.72 8.39 -8.28
CA TYR A 10 -1.76 7.99 -7.27
C TYR A 10 -2.47 7.77 -5.94
N PHE A 11 -2.16 6.66 -5.28
CA PHE A 11 -2.80 6.30 -4.02
C PHE A 11 -1.80 6.31 -2.87
N MET A 12 -2.27 6.80 -1.71
CA MET A 12 -1.49 6.86 -0.50
C MET A 12 -2.09 5.94 0.56
N ALA A 13 -1.25 5.15 1.25
CA ALA A 13 -1.63 4.32 2.37
C ALA A 13 -1.12 4.89 3.69
N GLY A 14 -1.88 4.76 4.78
CA GLY A 14 -1.45 5.22 6.11
C GLY A 14 -1.57 6.73 6.34
N HIS A 15 -2.35 7.45 5.53
CA HIS A 15 -2.67 8.84 5.81
C HIS A 15 -3.46 8.95 7.13
N PRO A 16 -3.20 9.97 7.99
CA PRO A 16 -3.98 10.19 9.20
C PRO A 16 -5.48 10.31 8.94
N GLY A 17 -6.29 9.66 9.77
CA GLY A 17 -7.72 9.50 9.57
C GLY A 17 -8.13 8.27 8.72
N CYS A 18 -7.18 7.55 8.12
CA CYS A 18 -7.47 6.29 7.43
C CYS A 18 -7.20 5.10 8.35
N ASP A 19 -8.26 4.40 8.73
CA ASP A 19 -8.21 3.09 9.39
C ASP A 19 -8.41 1.93 8.39
N LEU A 20 -8.42 0.70 8.89
CA LEU A 20 -8.62 -0.48 8.04
C LEU A 20 -10.02 -0.53 7.40
N ASP A 21 -11.05 0.01 8.05
CA ASP A 21 -12.40 0.06 7.46
C ASP A 21 -12.46 1.05 6.29
N ALA A 22 -11.91 2.25 6.46
CA ALA A 22 -11.79 3.24 5.39
C ALA A 22 -11.01 2.66 4.19
N MET A 23 -9.89 1.98 4.44
CA MET A 23 -9.11 1.34 3.38
C MET A 23 -9.84 0.17 2.73
N THR A 24 -10.67 -0.56 3.48
CA THR A 24 -11.51 -1.63 2.94
C THR A 24 -12.59 -1.06 2.02
N ARG A 25 -13.26 0.02 2.42
CA ARG A 25 -14.23 0.74 1.57
C ARG A 25 -13.60 1.25 0.28
N LEU A 26 -12.39 1.80 0.36
CA LEU A 26 -11.63 2.22 -0.81
C LEU A 26 -11.28 1.03 -1.72
N ALA A 27 -10.84 -0.10 -1.16
CA ALA A 27 -10.57 -1.32 -1.93
C ALA A 27 -11.82 -1.82 -2.67
N GLN A 28 -13.00 -1.80 -2.04
CA GLN A 28 -14.25 -2.15 -2.71
C GLN A 28 -14.60 -1.18 -3.84
N PHE A 29 -14.39 0.13 -3.64
CA PHE A 29 -14.59 1.13 -4.70
C PHE A 29 -13.67 0.85 -5.90
N LEU A 30 -12.39 0.57 -5.65
CA LEU A 30 -11.42 0.20 -6.69
C LEU A 30 -11.84 -1.07 -7.43
N LYS A 31 -12.33 -2.08 -6.71
CA LYS A 31 -12.88 -3.30 -7.32
C LYS A 31 -14.05 -2.99 -8.26
N ARG A 32 -15.05 -2.24 -7.79
CA ARG A 32 -16.25 -1.89 -8.58
C ARG A 32 -15.93 -1.07 -9.83
N THR A 33 -14.93 -0.19 -9.74
CA THR A 33 -14.48 0.64 -10.89
C THR A 33 -13.53 -0.09 -11.82
N GLY A 34 -13.08 -1.30 -11.46
CA GLY A 34 -12.09 -2.06 -12.23
C GLY A 34 -10.68 -1.48 -12.16
N TYR A 35 -10.43 -0.46 -11.33
CA TYR A 35 -9.12 0.16 -11.23
C TYR A 35 -8.18 -0.65 -10.33
N ARG A 36 -6.94 -0.84 -10.79
CA ARG A 36 -5.91 -1.63 -10.09
C ARG A 36 -4.66 -0.77 -9.86
N PRO A 37 -4.53 -0.12 -8.68
CA PRO A 37 -3.37 0.73 -8.41
C PRO A 37 -2.06 -0.05 -8.38
N GLU A 38 -1.19 0.22 -9.36
CA GLU A 38 0.19 -0.28 -9.32
C GLU A 38 1.05 0.58 -8.39
N GLN A 39 0.84 1.90 -8.44
CA GLN A 39 1.56 2.91 -7.68
C GLN A 39 0.81 3.26 -6.41
N VAL A 40 1.29 2.69 -5.30
CA VAL A 40 0.86 3.04 -3.95
C VAL A 40 2.08 3.54 -3.21
N GLN A 41 1.98 4.70 -2.56
CA GLN A 41 3.00 5.21 -1.63
C GLN A 41 2.47 5.13 -0.21
N ASP A 42 3.37 4.85 0.73
CA ASP A 42 3.03 4.95 2.14
C ASP A 42 3.20 6.41 2.58
N PHE A 43 2.27 6.92 3.39
CA PHE A 43 2.36 8.25 3.96
C PHE A 43 3.68 8.42 4.72
N VAL A 44 4.37 9.51 4.41
CA VAL A 44 5.58 9.95 5.10
C VAL A 44 5.30 11.35 5.63
N PRO A 45 5.43 11.59 6.94
CA PRO A 45 5.22 12.92 7.49
C PRO A 45 6.27 13.89 6.93
N LEU A 46 5.82 14.95 6.28
CA LEU A 46 6.65 16.03 5.75
C LEU A 46 6.41 17.34 6.52
N PRO A 47 7.43 18.22 6.66
CA PRO A 47 7.25 19.50 7.31
C PRO A 47 6.24 20.38 6.57
N MET A 48 5.58 21.28 7.30
CA MET A 48 4.58 22.24 6.78
C MET A 48 3.30 21.59 6.19
N GLU A 49 3.01 20.33 6.52
CA GLU A 49 1.80 19.63 6.08
C GLU A 49 0.81 19.44 7.23
N VAL A 50 -0.47 19.72 6.98
CA VAL A 50 -1.55 19.51 7.96
C VAL A 50 -1.66 18.03 8.36
N ALA A 51 -1.53 17.11 7.40
CA ALA A 51 -1.52 15.69 7.68
C ALA A 51 -0.36 15.31 8.61
N THR A 52 0.80 15.95 8.51
CA THR A 52 1.90 15.74 9.48
C THR A 52 1.53 16.23 10.86
N CYS A 53 0.90 17.40 10.99
CA CYS A 53 0.37 17.85 12.27
C CYS A 53 -0.59 16.81 12.85
N MET A 54 -1.58 16.35 12.07
CA MET A 54 -2.50 15.27 12.46
C MET A 54 -1.77 13.98 12.85
N TYR A 55 -0.72 13.61 12.10
CA TYR A 55 0.09 12.44 12.38
C TYR A 55 0.75 12.56 13.75
N TYR A 56 1.25 13.73 14.16
CA TYR A 56 1.90 13.88 15.46
C TYR A 56 0.91 14.13 16.61
N THR A 57 -0.13 14.92 16.39
CA THR A 57 -1.10 15.29 17.43
C THR A 57 -2.20 14.26 17.63
N GLY A 58 -2.53 13.47 16.60
CA GLY A 58 -3.70 12.60 16.60
C GLY A 58 -5.02 13.36 16.54
N VAL A 59 -5.01 14.65 16.15
CA VAL A 59 -6.18 15.52 16.11
C VAL A 59 -6.29 16.19 14.75
N ASP A 60 -7.49 16.19 14.17
CA ASP A 60 -7.83 17.00 13.00
C ASP A 60 -7.93 18.48 13.44
N PRO A 61 -7.05 19.37 12.95
CA PRO A 61 -7.02 20.76 13.40
C PRO A 61 -8.24 21.57 12.95
N PHE A 62 -9.02 21.11 11.97
CA PHE A 62 -10.21 21.83 11.51
C PHE A 62 -11.45 21.49 12.33
N THR A 63 -11.54 20.26 12.84
CA THR A 63 -12.70 19.78 13.60
C THR A 63 -12.44 19.66 15.09
N GLY A 64 -11.18 19.63 15.51
CA GLY A 64 -10.75 19.38 16.89
C GLY A 64 -10.97 17.93 17.35
N LYS A 65 -11.34 17.01 16.45
CA LYS A 65 -11.62 15.61 16.78
C LYS A 65 -10.38 14.75 16.69
N GLU A 66 -10.33 13.71 17.50
CA GLU A 66 -9.30 12.68 17.38
C GLU A 66 -9.39 11.96 16.03
N VAL A 67 -8.22 11.65 15.46
CA VAL A 67 -8.08 10.89 14.22
C VAL A 67 -7.16 9.70 14.41
N HIS A 68 -7.52 8.59 13.80
CA HIS A 68 -6.69 7.39 13.81
C HIS A 68 -5.38 7.62 13.05
N VAL A 69 -4.26 7.12 13.59
CA VAL A 69 -2.93 7.23 12.97
C VAL A 69 -2.25 5.87 12.95
N ALA A 70 -2.03 5.33 11.75
CA ALA A 70 -1.33 4.07 11.54
C ALA A 70 0.20 4.24 11.74
N ARG A 71 0.66 4.37 12.99
CA ARG A 71 2.10 4.53 13.32
C ARG A 71 2.91 3.26 13.09
N GLY A 72 2.29 2.10 13.31
CA GLY A 72 2.94 0.80 13.26
C GLY A 72 3.23 0.34 11.83
N ALA A 73 4.44 -0.20 11.60
CA ALA A 73 4.79 -0.77 10.30
C ALA A 73 3.84 -1.89 9.85
N ARG A 74 3.24 -2.62 10.80
CA ARG A 74 2.28 -3.69 10.51
C ARG A 74 1.01 -3.14 9.87
N GLU A 75 0.34 -2.18 10.51
CA GLU A 75 -0.92 -1.65 10.01
C GLU A 75 -0.74 -0.93 8.66
N ARG A 76 0.34 -0.16 8.49
CA ARG A 76 0.66 0.46 7.20
C ARG A 76 0.77 -0.58 6.07
N ARG A 77 1.37 -1.74 6.34
CA ARG A 77 1.43 -2.84 5.36
C ARG A 77 0.04 -3.42 5.06
N LEU A 78 -0.83 -3.54 6.05
CA LEU A 78 -2.21 -4.01 5.85
C LEU A 78 -3.00 -3.05 4.97
N GLN A 79 -2.93 -1.75 5.27
CA GLN A 79 -3.57 -0.70 4.47
C GLN A 79 -3.06 -0.70 3.02
N ARG A 80 -1.74 -0.79 2.82
CA ARG A 80 -1.15 -0.90 1.49
C ARG A 80 -1.63 -2.15 0.74
N ALA A 81 -1.69 -3.29 1.44
CA ALA A 81 -2.15 -4.56 0.86
C ALA A 81 -3.61 -4.48 0.39
N LEU A 82 -4.49 -3.79 1.12
CA LEU A 82 -5.88 -3.56 0.72
C LEU A 82 -5.98 -2.82 -0.63
N LEU A 83 -5.14 -1.81 -0.88
CA LEU A 83 -5.12 -1.11 -2.19
C LEU A 83 -4.60 -1.98 -3.34
N GLN A 84 -3.91 -3.06 -3.01
CA GLN A 84 -3.32 -4.01 -3.96
C GLN A 84 -3.88 -5.41 -3.74
N PHE A 85 -5.17 -5.51 -3.41
CA PHE A 85 -5.84 -6.78 -3.04
C PHE A 85 -5.76 -7.86 -4.14
N PHE A 86 -5.67 -7.43 -5.39
CA PHE A 86 -5.59 -8.30 -6.57
C PHE A 86 -4.21 -8.97 -6.74
N LYS A 87 -3.19 -8.54 -5.99
CA LYS A 87 -1.86 -9.15 -6.02
C LYS A 87 -1.84 -10.41 -5.16
N PRO A 88 -1.58 -11.60 -5.72
CA PRO A 88 -1.60 -12.85 -4.94
C PRO A 88 -0.66 -12.82 -3.73
N GLU A 89 0.51 -12.19 -3.84
CA GLU A 89 1.46 -12.06 -2.74
C GLU A 89 0.90 -11.32 -1.50
N ASN A 90 -0.15 -10.52 -1.67
CA ASN A 90 -0.79 -9.78 -0.60
C ASN A 90 -1.93 -10.55 0.09
N TYR A 91 -2.29 -11.75 -0.39
CA TYR A 91 -3.47 -12.50 0.08
C TYR A 91 -3.58 -12.57 1.60
N HIS A 92 -2.50 -12.95 2.29
CA HIS A 92 -2.50 -13.10 3.75
C HIS A 92 -2.66 -11.77 4.49
N LEU A 93 -2.03 -10.70 3.98
CA LEU A 93 -2.16 -9.36 4.56
C LEU A 93 -3.56 -8.79 4.34
N VAL A 94 -4.16 -9.01 3.17
CA VAL A 94 -5.54 -8.60 2.90
C VAL A 94 -6.50 -9.36 3.80
N ARG A 95 -6.33 -10.69 3.92
CA ARG A 95 -7.15 -11.51 4.81
C ARG A 95 -7.06 -11.04 6.27
N GLU A 96 -5.84 -10.76 6.74
CA GLU A 96 -5.60 -10.22 8.08
C GLU A 96 -6.28 -8.86 8.26
N ALA A 97 -6.15 -7.96 7.29
CA ALA A 97 -6.78 -6.64 7.32
C ALA A 97 -8.31 -6.73 7.39
N LEU A 98 -8.91 -7.62 6.60
CA LEU A 98 -10.36 -7.85 6.58
C LEU A 98 -10.87 -8.44 7.89
N VAL A 99 -10.15 -9.40 8.47
CA VAL A 99 -10.51 -9.96 9.78
C VAL A 99 -10.40 -8.88 10.87
N ALA A 100 -9.34 -8.07 10.86
CA ALA A 100 -9.15 -6.99 11.82
C ALA A 100 -10.21 -5.87 11.67
N ALA A 101 -10.70 -5.63 10.46
CA ALA A 101 -11.78 -4.68 10.19
C ALA A 101 -13.19 -5.27 10.43
N GLY A 102 -13.33 -6.56 10.75
CA GLY A 102 -14.63 -7.22 10.87
C GLY A 102 -15.38 -7.38 9.54
N ARG A 103 -14.65 -7.44 8.43
CA ARG A 103 -15.16 -7.46 7.04
C ARG A 103 -14.95 -8.82 6.36
N GLN A 104 -15.14 -9.91 7.10
CA GLN A 104 -14.92 -11.26 6.57
C GLN A 104 -15.86 -11.65 5.43
N GLU A 105 -17.00 -10.96 5.26
CA GLU A 105 -17.91 -11.17 4.14
C GLU A 105 -17.27 -10.82 2.78
N LEU A 106 -16.16 -10.07 2.79
CA LEU A 106 -15.38 -9.77 1.59
C LEU A 106 -14.39 -10.88 1.21
N ILE A 107 -14.43 -12.03 1.88
CA ILE A 107 -13.60 -13.21 1.60
C ILE A 107 -14.49 -14.29 1.00
N GLY A 108 -14.32 -14.60 -0.29
CA GLY A 108 -15.17 -15.55 -1.00
C GLY A 108 -15.16 -15.34 -2.51
N ASP A 109 -16.07 -16.01 -3.19
CA ASP A 109 -16.15 -16.01 -4.66
C ASP A 109 -17.22 -15.04 -5.20
N GLY A 110 -17.79 -14.20 -4.33
CA GLY A 110 -18.80 -13.22 -4.68
C GLY A 110 -18.25 -12.04 -5.50
N PRO A 111 -19.12 -11.34 -6.26
CA PRO A 111 -18.71 -10.21 -7.09
C PRO A 111 -18.11 -9.04 -6.30
N ASP A 112 -18.44 -8.90 -5.02
CA ASP A 112 -17.89 -7.85 -4.13
C ASP A 112 -16.72 -8.33 -3.25
N CYS A 113 -16.43 -9.63 -3.20
CA CYS A 113 -15.36 -10.19 -2.35
C CYS A 113 -13.97 -9.74 -2.83
N LEU A 114 -13.15 -9.14 -1.98
CA LEU A 114 -11.84 -8.64 -2.39
C LEU A 114 -10.84 -9.77 -2.67
N ILE A 115 -10.95 -10.90 -1.96
CA ILE A 115 -10.08 -12.07 -2.13
C ILE A 115 -10.91 -13.37 -2.12
N PRO A 116 -10.45 -14.44 -2.79
CA PRO A 116 -11.10 -15.74 -2.74
C PRO A 116 -11.07 -16.37 -1.33
N ALA A 117 -11.96 -17.32 -1.06
CA ALA A 117 -11.97 -18.05 0.20
C ALA A 117 -10.70 -18.90 0.42
N THR A 118 -10.18 -19.47 -0.67
CA THR A 118 -8.97 -20.28 -0.68
C THR A 118 -7.77 -19.52 -1.21
N LYS A 119 -6.60 -19.73 -0.60
CA LYS A 119 -5.35 -19.11 -1.03
C LYS A 119 -4.99 -19.51 -2.47
N PRO A 120 -4.71 -18.56 -3.38
CA PRO A 120 -4.22 -18.87 -4.72
C PRO A 120 -2.81 -19.48 -4.71
N ALA A 121 -2.53 -20.44 -5.60
CA ALA A 121 -1.20 -21.07 -5.72
C ALA A 121 -0.08 -20.05 -5.99
N ALA A 122 -0.37 -18.98 -6.73
CA ALA A 122 0.57 -17.89 -7.02
C ALA A 122 1.03 -17.12 -5.77
N ALA A 123 0.22 -17.09 -4.70
CA ALA A 123 0.54 -16.46 -3.42
C ALA A 123 1.59 -17.23 -2.59
N SER A 124 2.11 -18.34 -3.10
CA SER A 124 3.12 -19.19 -2.45
C SER A 124 4.53 -18.98 -3.01
N LYS A 125 4.68 -18.32 -4.16
CA LYS A 125 5.99 -18.19 -4.79
C LYS A 125 6.85 -17.22 -3.97
N PRO A 126 8.04 -17.65 -3.48
CA PRO A 126 8.94 -16.76 -2.80
C PRO A 126 9.35 -15.62 -3.75
N LYS A 127 9.40 -14.40 -3.23
CA LYS A 127 9.88 -13.22 -3.97
C LYS A 127 11.28 -13.56 -4.49
N PRO A 128 11.60 -13.38 -5.78
CA PRO A 128 12.95 -13.63 -6.27
C PRO A 128 13.89 -12.77 -5.44
N THR A 129 14.81 -13.42 -4.73
CA THR A 129 15.85 -12.75 -3.96
C THR A 129 16.61 -11.87 -4.93
N ARG A 130 16.53 -10.54 -4.74
CA ARG A 130 17.35 -9.58 -5.45
C ARG A 130 18.79 -9.98 -5.14
N SER A 131 19.48 -10.62 -6.08
CA SER A 131 20.90 -10.91 -5.95
C SER A 131 21.60 -9.59 -5.67
N THR A 132 22.28 -9.49 -4.53
CA THR A 132 23.19 -8.38 -4.25
C THR A 132 24.11 -8.21 -5.46
N PRO A 133 24.16 -7.02 -6.09
CA PRO A 133 25.13 -6.80 -7.15
C PRO A 133 26.52 -7.05 -6.56
N VAL A 134 27.26 -7.99 -7.16
CA VAL A 134 28.66 -8.23 -6.80
C VAL A 134 29.41 -6.91 -7.00
N PRO A 135 30.12 -6.38 -5.99
CA PRO A 135 30.87 -5.14 -6.16
C PRO A 135 31.88 -5.35 -7.28
N ARG A 136 31.77 -4.54 -8.33
CA ARG A 136 32.71 -4.54 -9.45
C ARG A 136 34.07 -4.18 -8.88
N ARG A 137 35.06 -5.09 -8.92
CA ARG A 137 36.44 -4.80 -8.50
C ARG A 137 36.88 -3.52 -9.23
N LEU A 138 37.22 -2.48 -8.46
CA LEU A 138 37.84 -1.28 -9.01
C LEU A 138 39.15 -1.71 -9.67
N ARG A 139 39.32 -1.39 -10.96
CA ARG A 139 40.61 -1.58 -11.63
C ARG A 139 41.60 -0.61 -10.96
N PRO A 140 42.84 -1.04 -10.64
CA PRO A 140 43.84 -0.11 -10.14
C PRO A 140 44.08 0.99 -11.18
N THR A 141 44.02 2.24 -10.74
CA THR A 141 44.38 3.41 -11.54
C THR A 141 45.84 3.30 -11.94
N PRO A 142 46.21 3.53 -13.22
CA PRO A 142 47.61 3.59 -13.61
C PRO A 142 48.28 4.73 -12.82
N ARG A 143 49.42 4.45 -12.20
CA ARG A 143 50.27 5.50 -11.62
C ARG A 143 50.73 6.39 -12.77
N LEU A 144 50.47 7.70 -12.65
CA LEU A 144 51.11 8.69 -13.49
C LEU A 144 52.62 8.61 -13.22
N LEU A 145 53.42 8.39 -14.27
CA LEU A 145 54.88 8.52 -14.19
C LEU A 145 55.19 10.01 -13.97
N ASP A 146 56.13 10.28 -13.06
CA ASP A 146 56.71 11.61 -12.81
C ASP A 146 57.37 12.19 -14.06
#